data_AF-A0AAU9PLW1-F1
#
_entry.id   AF-A0AAU9PLW1-F1
#
_cell.length_a   1.000
_cell.length_b   1.000
_cell.length_c   1.000
_cell.angle_alpha   90.00
_cell.angle_beta   90.00
_cell.angle_gamma   90.00
#
_symmetry.space_group_name_H-M   'P 1'
#
loop_
_entity.id
_entity.type
_entity.pdbx_description
1 polymer ?
#
loop_
_entity_poly.entity_id
_entity_poly.type
_entity_poly.pdbx_seq_one_letter_code
_entity_poly.pdbx_strand_id
1 'polypeptide(L)'
;MVTLVMATTTDPTLYGPATTLSAMENWNPGVSFHQVNGDVRLLEHDKGIVEEDHLDNRWEEATCEVVDEIIFLSKHTAVTNRPALTNHPIGFPHLKEGHAPPQGGKPGWAAIPNPRMTPWLILLKKLAQSHNLVPEFEVLLTSILARNS
;
A
#
# COMPACT_ATOMS: atom_id res chain seq x y z
N MET A 1 4.74 -19.13 -2.61
CA MET A 1 4.13 -17.85 -3.03
C MET A 1 4.37 -16.87 -1.89
N VAL A 2 4.59 -15.60 -2.20
CA VAL A 2 4.96 -14.60 -1.19
C VAL A 2 3.99 -13.42 -1.20
N THR A 3 3.85 -12.77 -0.05
CA THR A 3 3.20 -11.46 0.07
C THR A 3 4.26 -10.39 0.12
N LEU A 4 4.17 -9.42 -0.80
CA LEU A 4 5.03 -8.25 -0.77
C LEU A 4 4.34 -7.14 0.05
N VAL A 5 5.04 -6.62 1.06
CA VAL A 5 4.69 -5.37 1.71
C VAL A 5 5.66 -4.33 1.20
N MET A 6 5.16 -3.33 0.48
CA MET A 6 5.98 -2.28 -0.13
C MET A 6 5.80 -0.96 0.62
N ALA A 7 6.92 -0.32 0.91
CA ALA A 7 6.97 1.07 1.37
C ALA A 7 8.02 1.86 0.58
N THR A 8 7.82 3.17 0.48
CA THR A 8 8.80 4.06 -0.17
C THR A 8 9.56 4.90 0.84
N THR A 9 10.86 5.07 0.62
CA THR A 9 11.73 5.94 1.42
C THR A 9 11.67 7.41 0.98
N THR A 10 11.01 7.69 -0.16
CA THR A 10 10.82 9.06 -0.67
C THR A 10 9.89 9.91 0.20
N ASP A 11 9.11 9.26 1.07
CA ASP A 11 8.24 9.93 2.01
C ASP A 11 8.75 9.73 3.44
N PRO A 12 9.30 10.78 4.09
CA PRO A 12 9.81 10.68 5.44
C PRO A 12 8.73 10.37 6.49
N THR A 13 7.44 10.40 6.14
CA THR A 13 6.36 9.93 7.03
C THR A 13 6.15 8.41 6.99
N LEU A 14 6.71 7.71 5.99
CA LEU A 14 6.61 6.24 5.84
C LEU A 14 7.63 5.45 6.69
N TYR A 15 8.62 6.14 7.28
CA TYR A 15 9.43 5.60 8.39
C TYR A 15 8.59 5.28 9.63
N GLY A 16 7.28 5.53 9.64
CA GLY A 16 6.38 5.05 10.68
C GLY A 16 6.04 3.56 10.47
N PRO A 17 5.13 3.22 9.54
CA PRO A 17 4.60 1.88 9.43
C PRO A 17 5.62 0.81 9.04
N ALA A 18 6.48 1.10 8.04
CA ALA A 18 7.47 0.12 7.56
C ALA A 18 8.52 -0.16 8.64
N THR A 19 9.11 0.90 9.23
CA THR A 19 10.09 0.75 10.31
C THR A 19 9.48 0.10 11.56
N THR A 20 8.23 0.43 11.91
CA THR A 20 7.54 -0.23 13.03
C THR A 20 7.34 -1.71 12.73
N LEU A 21 6.96 -2.06 11.50
CA LEU A 21 6.80 -3.44 11.06
C LEU A 21 8.14 -4.18 11.11
N SER A 22 9.22 -3.63 10.55
CA SER A 22 10.58 -4.18 10.60
C SER A 22 11.11 -4.39 12.02
N ALA A 23 10.70 -3.53 12.96
CA ALA A 23 11.12 -3.61 14.35
C ALA A 23 10.37 -4.71 15.15
N MET A 24 9.33 -5.31 14.57
CA MET A 24 8.68 -6.49 15.16
C MET A 24 9.61 -7.70 15.11
N GLU A 25 9.32 -8.73 15.91
CA GLU A 25 10.13 -9.95 15.93
C GLU A 25 10.03 -10.72 14.60
N ASN A 26 11.06 -11.50 14.27
CA ASN A 26 11.15 -12.43 13.13
C ASN A 26 11.46 -11.85 11.74
N TRP A 27 11.90 -10.60 11.64
CA TRP A 27 12.47 -10.07 10.40
C TRP A 27 13.95 -10.41 10.27
N ASN A 28 14.31 -11.01 9.13
CA ASN A 28 15.69 -11.32 8.77
C ASN A 28 16.09 -10.52 7.52
N PRO A 29 17.37 -10.14 7.36
CA PRO A 29 17.85 -9.56 6.12
C PRO A 29 17.63 -10.52 4.95
N GLY A 30 17.05 -10.02 3.87
CA GLY A 30 16.89 -10.73 2.60
C GLY A 30 18.04 -10.50 1.63
N VAL A 31 17.89 -10.98 0.40
CA VAL A 31 18.84 -10.73 -0.69
C VAL A 31 18.51 -9.37 -1.34
N SER A 32 19.40 -8.38 -1.23
CA SER A 32 19.16 -6.97 -1.63
C SER A 32 18.39 -6.15 -0.57
N PHE A 33 17.72 -5.07 -0.96
CA PHE A 33 17.06 -4.09 -0.07
C PHE A 33 15.69 -4.56 0.48
N HIS A 34 15.57 -5.83 0.88
CA HIS A 34 14.33 -6.34 1.46
C HIS A 34 14.59 -7.13 2.75
N GLN A 35 13.56 -7.23 3.60
CA GLN A 35 13.55 -8.07 4.78
C GLN A 35 12.55 -9.22 4.61
N VAL A 36 12.79 -10.32 5.31
CA VAL A 36 12.07 -11.58 5.17
C VAL A 36 11.48 -12.01 6.51
N ASN A 37 10.20 -12.37 6.51
CA ASN A 37 9.51 -12.99 7.64
C ASN A 37 8.53 -14.06 7.13
N GLY A 38 8.94 -15.33 7.16
CA GLY A 38 8.18 -16.43 6.57
C GLY A 38 7.93 -16.21 5.06
N ASP A 39 6.65 -16.18 4.65
CA ASP A 39 6.23 -15.91 3.27
C ASP A 39 6.01 -14.41 2.99
N VAL A 40 6.32 -13.53 3.93
CA VAL A 40 6.22 -12.07 3.76
C VAL A 40 7.57 -11.49 3.41
N ARG A 41 7.59 -10.56 2.45
CA ARG A 41 8.76 -9.78 2.06
C ARG A 41 8.45 -8.30 2.29
N LEU A 42 9.28 -7.60 3.06
CA LEU A 42 9.19 -6.16 3.21
C LEU A 42 10.19 -5.51 2.28
N LEU A 43 9.69 -4.77 1.29
CA LEU A 43 10.45 -4.07 0.28
C LEU A 43 10.41 -2.56 0.55
N GLU A 44 11.59 -1.97 0.71
CA GLU A 44 11.76 -0.52 0.86
C GLU A 44 12.68 0.01 -0.24
N HIS A 45 12.21 0.97 -1.03
CA HIS A 45 13.04 1.64 -2.04
C HIS A 45 12.66 3.11 -2.25
N ASP A 46 13.48 3.81 -3.01
CA ASP A 46 13.44 5.27 -3.22
C ASP A 46 12.59 5.71 -4.43
N LYS A 47 11.64 4.87 -4.86
CA LYS A 47 10.68 5.22 -5.93
C LYS A 47 9.29 5.40 -5.37
N GLY A 48 8.49 6.26 -6.00
CA GLY A 48 7.11 6.49 -5.59
C GLY A 48 6.25 5.23 -5.81
N ILE A 49 5.29 4.98 -4.92
CA ILE A 49 4.34 3.85 -5.03
C ILE A 49 3.61 3.85 -6.39
N VAL A 50 3.34 5.04 -6.93
CA VAL A 50 2.66 5.26 -8.21
C VAL A 50 3.50 4.89 -9.44
N GLU A 51 4.80 4.64 -9.26
CA GLU A 51 5.75 4.29 -10.32
C GLU A 51 6.02 2.79 -10.37
N GLU A 52 5.43 2.00 -9.46
CA GLU A 52 5.69 0.56 -9.32
C GLU A 52 4.79 -0.31 -10.20
N ASP A 53 4.62 0.08 -11.47
CA ASP A 53 3.94 -0.78 -12.45
C ASP A 53 4.68 -2.13 -12.56
N HIS A 54 3.90 -3.21 -12.69
CA HIS A 54 4.40 -4.58 -12.85
C HIS A 54 5.39 -5.03 -11.76
N LEU A 55 5.22 -4.56 -10.53
CA LEU A 55 6.10 -4.92 -9.41
C LEU A 55 6.14 -6.43 -9.14
N ASP A 56 5.00 -7.10 -9.28
CA ASP A 56 4.89 -8.55 -9.25
C ASP A 56 5.84 -9.20 -10.26
N ASN A 57 5.68 -8.90 -11.55
CA ASN A 57 6.50 -9.52 -12.62
C ASN A 57 8.00 -9.26 -12.41
N ARG A 58 8.37 -8.02 -12.08
CA ARG A 58 9.78 -7.66 -11.82
C ARG A 58 10.34 -8.40 -10.61
N TRP A 59 9.52 -8.63 -9.58
CA TRP A 59 9.92 -9.42 -8.42
C TRP A 59 10.14 -10.89 -8.79
N GLU A 60 9.20 -11.51 -9.50
CA GLU A 60 9.32 -12.90 -9.92
C GLU A 60 10.55 -13.13 -10.81
N GLU A 61 10.81 -12.23 -11.76
CA GLU A 61 11.98 -12.27 -12.63
C GLU A 61 13.30 -12.17 -11.85
N ALA A 62 13.36 -11.33 -10.82
CA ALA A 62 14.58 -11.08 -10.06
C ALA A 62 14.86 -12.14 -8.97
N THR A 63 13.82 -12.76 -8.42
CA THR A 63 13.92 -13.61 -7.22
C THR A 63 13.48 -15.05 -7.44
N CYS A 64 12.80 -15.34 -8.56
CA CYS A 64 12.09 -16.59 -8.82
C CYS A 64 10.97 -16.90 -7.79
N GLU A 65 10.55 -15.93 -6.98
CA GLU A 65 9.45 -16.10 -6.02
C GLU A 65 8.14 -15.59 -6.60
N VAL A 66 7.12 -16.46 -6.69
CA VAL A 66 5.78 -16.09 -7.19
C VAL A 66 5.05 -15.20 -6.18
N VAL A 67 4.48 -14.09 -6.64
CA VAL A 67 3.77 -13.11 -5.80
C VAL A 67 2.28 -13.42 -5.75
N ASP A 68 1.71 -13.55 -4.55
CA ASP A 68 0.27 -13.75 -4.33
C ASP A 68 -0.48 -12.43 -4.12
N GLU A 69 0.17 -11.49 -3.43
CA GLU A 69 -0.42 -10.21 -3.03
C GLU A 69 0.66 -9.16 -2.85
N ILE A 70 0.31 -7.92 -3.16
CA ILE A 70 1.10 -6.73 -2.84
C ILE A 70 0.28 -5.80 -1.95
N ILE A 71 0.83 -5.42 -0.81
CA ILE A 71 0.28 -4.44 0.13
C ILE A 71 1.17 -3.20 0.10
N PHE A 72 0.60 -2.06 -0.31
CA PHE A 72 1.31 -0.80 -0.32
C PHE A 72 1.03 -0.01 0.97
N LEU A 73 2.09 0.31 1.71
CA LEU A 73 2.05 1.24 2.84
C LEU A 73 2.26 2.65 2.29
N SER A 74 1.16 3.39 2.09
CA SER A 74 1.17 4.74 1.51
C SER A 74 0.57 5.77 2.45
N LYS A 75 1.04 7.02 2.36
CA LYS A 75 0.25 8.14 2.85
C LYS A 75 -0.98 8.35 1.97
N HIS A 76 -2.00 8.95 2.57
CA HIS A 76 -3.16 9.47 1.86
C HIS A 76 -3.24 10.97 2.11
N THR A 77 -3.15 11.77 1.04
CA THR A 77 -3.42 13.21 1.14
C THR A 77 -4.91 13.43 0.90
N ALA A 78 -5.68 13.42 1.98
CA ALA A 78 -7.09 13.79 1.92
C ALA A 78 -7.22 15.30 1.67
N VAL A 79 -8.24 15.70 0.92
CA VAL A 79 -8.56 17.12 0.73
C VAL A 79 -9.37 17.67 1.92
N THR A 80 -9.87 16.77 2.77
CA THR A 80 -10.40 17.13 4.07
C THR A 80 -9.23 17.40 5.01
N ASN A 81 -9.32 18.45 5.84
CA ASN A 81 -8.36 18.69 6.92
C ASN A 81 -8.57 17.70 8.10
N ARG A 82 -9.01 16.47 7.81
CA ARG A 82 -9.22 15.42 8.81
C ARG A 82 -8.24 14.28 8.56
N PRO A 83 -7.48 13.86 9.60
CA PRO A 83 -6.69 12.64 9.54
C PRO A 83 -7.57 11.44 9.20
N ALA A 84 -7.05 10.51 8.39
CA ALA A 84 -7.78 9.32 8.01
C ALA A 84 -6.86 8.10 7.93
N LEU A 85 -7.38 6.95 8.35
CA LEU A 85 -6.79 5.64 8.13
C LEU A 85 -7.63 4.94 7.07
N THR A 86 -7.03 4.67 5.91
CA THR A 86 -7.78 4.23 4.72
C THR A 86 -7.27 2.89 4.20
N ASN A 87 -8.16 2.16 3.54
CA ASN A 87 -7.84 0.97 2.78
C ASN A 87 -8.54 1.09 1.41
N HIS A 88 -7.86 0.84 0.31
CA HIS A 88 -8.45 1.00 -1.03
C HIS A 88 -7.75 0.12 -2.07
N PRO A 89 -8.46 -0.32 -3.12
CA PRO A 89 -7.80 -0.91 -4.28
C PRO A 89 -7.05 0.18 -5.04
N ILE A 90 -6.10 -0.22 -5.88
CA ILE A 90 -5.33 0.69 -6.74
C ILE A 90 -5.98 0.69 -8.14
N GLY A 91 -6.20 1.88 -8.71
CA GLY A 91 -6.60 2.01 -10.11
C GLY A 91 -7.57 3.16 -10.43
N PHE A 92 -7.78 3.36 -11.73
CA PHE A 92 -8.61 4.41 -12.32
C PHE A 92 -9.67 3.83 -13.27
N PRO A 93 -10.64 3.03 -12.75
CA PRO A 93 -11.58 2.30 -13.60
C PRO A 93 -12.55 3.23 -14.35
N HIS A 94 -12.74 4.47 -13.88
CA HIS A 94 -13.62 5.46 -14.48
C HIS A 94 -12.93 6.33 -15.55
N LEU A 95 -11.59 6.29 -15.63
CA LEU A 95 -10.84 7.13 -16.54
C LEU A 95 -10.89 6.54 -17.96
N LYS A 96 -11.21 7.35 -18.96
CA LYS A 96 -11.31 6.89 -20.35
C LYS A 96 -9.93 6.75 -20.98
N GLU A 97 -9.81 5.85 -21.94
CA GLU A 97 -8.61 5.76 -22.80
C GLU A 97 -8.28 7.13 -23.41
N GLY A 98 -6.97 7.40 -23.58
CA GLY A 98 -6.46 8.69 -24.03
C GLY A 98 -6.29 9.75 -22.94
N HIS A 99 -6.76 9.51 -21.71
CA HIS A 99 -6.48 10.38 -20.57
C HIS A 99 -5.36 9.79 -19.71
N ALA A 100 -4.40 10.63 -19.35
CA ALA A 100 -3.31 10.24 -18.45
C ALA A 100 -3.84 10.16 -17.01
N PRO A 101 -3.64 9.03 -16.30
CA PRO A 101 -3.95 8.96 -14.88
C PRO A 101 -3.08 9.94 -14.09
N PRO A 102 -3.66 10.65 -13.11
CA PRO A 102 -2.94 11.66 -12.34
C PRO A 102 -1.89 11.07 -11.39
N GLN A 103 -1.93 9.76 -11.09
CA GLN A 103 -1.04 9.08 -10.15
C GLN A 103 -0.61 7.70 -10.68
N GLY A 104 -0.22 7.63 -11.96
CA GLY A 104 0.30 6.40 -12.56
C GLY A 104 -0.75 5.33 -12.91
N GLY A 105 -0.29 4.23 -13.50
CA GLY A 105 -1.13 3.12 -13.97
C GLY A 105 -1.81 3.37 -15.32
N LYS A 106 -2.89 2.61 -15.58
CA LYS A 106 -3.62 2.61 -16.86
C LYS A 106 -5.05 3.16 -16.72
N PRO A 107 -5.53 4.04 -17.61
CA PRO A 107 -6.93 4.45 -17.63
C PRO A 107 -7.86 3.26 -17.89
N GLY A 108 -9.01 3.23 -17.22
CA GLY A 108 -10.03 2.20 -17.38
C GLY A 108 -9.67 0.87 -16.72
N TRP A 109 -8.64 0.87 -15.87
CA TRP A 109 -8.15 -0.32 -15.18
C TRP A 109 -8.15 -0.14 -13.66
N ALA A 110 -8.35 -1.23 -12.94
CA ALA A 110 -8.11 -1.32 -11.50
C ALA A 110 -7.60 -2.71 -11.12
N ALA A 111 -6.79 -2.74 -10.06
CA ALA A 111 -6.37 -3.98 -9.43
C ALA A 111 -7.60 -4.72 -8.88
N ILE A 112 -7.56 -6.05 -8.96
CA ILE A 112 -8.60 -6.89 -8.38
C ILE A 112 -8.54 -6.71 -6.85
N PRO A 113 -9.64 -6.30 -6.18
CA PRO A 113 -9.63 -6.06 -4.75
C PRO A 113 -9.42 -7.38 -3.98
N ASN A 114 -8.58 -7.36 -2.95
CA ASN A 114 -8.40 -8.52 -2.09
C ASN A 114 -9.65 -8.75 -1.22
N PRO A 115 -10.20 -9.97 -1.11
CA PRO A 115 -11.37 -10.24 -0.28
C PRO A 115 -11.16 -9.92 1.21
N ARG A 116 -9.90 -9.83 1.68
CA ARG A 116 -9.55 -9.45 3.06
C ARG A 116 -9.68 -7.96 3.34
N MET A 117 -9.88 -7.12 2.33
CA MET A 117 -9.99 -5.67 2.52
C MET A 117 -11.09 -5.26 3.51
N THR A 118 -12.27 -5.89 3.43
CA THR A 118 -13.38 -5.62 4.36
C THR A 118 -13.06 -6.10 5.78
N PRO A 119 -12.62 -7.35 6.00
CA PRO A 119 -12.10 -7.79 7.30
C PRO A 119 -11.04 -6.85 7.90
N TRP A 120 -10.08 -6.38 7.10
CA TRP A 120 -9.06 -5.44 7.54
C TRP A 120 -9.64 -4.09 7.97
N LEU A 121 -10.60 -3.55 7.23
CA LEU A 121 -11.28 -2.31 7.63
C LEU A 121 -12.00 -2.47 8.98
N ILE A 122 -12.66 -3.61 9.19
CA ILE A 122 -13.35 -3.90 10.46
C ILE A 122 -12.34 -3.97 11.61
N LEU A 123 -11.21 -4.66 11.40
CA LEU A 123 -10.14 -4.74 12.39
C LEU A 123 -9.56 -3.36 12.68
N LEU A 124 -9.25 -2.58 11.65
CA LEU A 124 -8.72 -1.23 11.76
C LEU A 124 -9.64 -0.32 12.56
N LYS A 125 -10.97 -0.40 12.35
CA LYS A 125 -11.97 0.33 13.14
C LYS A 125 -11.93 -0.06 14.62
N LYS A 126 -11.86 -1.36 14.93
CA LYS A 126 -11.78 -1.84 16.32
C LYS A 126 -10.50 -1.36 16.99
N LEU A 127 -9.37 -1.43 16.30
CA LEU A 127 -8.09 -0.93 16.80
C LEU A 127 -8.14 0.58 17.05
N ALA A 128 -8.60 1.35 16.07
CA ALA A 128 -8.73 2.80 16.21
C ALA A 128 -9.61 3.20 17.40
N GLN A 129 -10.71 2.47 17.66
CA GLN A 129 -11.53 2.67 18.85
C GLN A 129 -10.77 2.33 20.14
N SER A 130 -10.14 1.14 20.20
CA SER A 130 -9.42 0.69 21.40
C SER A 130 -8.21 1.56 21.76
N HIS A 131 -7.61 2.21 20.75
CA HIS A 131 -6.47 3.11 20.90
C HIS A 131 -6.88 4.60 21.00
N ASN A 132 -8.18 4.90 21.15
CA ASN A 132 -8.71 6.27 21.26
C ASN A 132 -8.35 7.19 20.09
N LEU A 133 -8.19 6.64 18.88
CA LEU A 133 -7.93 7.42 17.65
C LEU A 133 -9.21 8.04 17.08
N VAL A 134 -10.39 7.59 17.52
CA VAL A 134 -11.70 8.12 17.10
C VAL A 134 -12.19 9.10 18.18
N PRO A 135 -12.68 10.31 17.83
CA PRO A 135 -13.12 10.76 16.51
C PRO A 135 -12.09 11.53 15.68
N GLU A 136 -10.84 11.63 16.13
CA GLU A 136 -9.80 12.41 15.45
C GLU A 136 -9.48 11.86 14.05
N PHE A 137 -9.34 10.53 13.94
CA PHE A 137 -9.10 9.83 12.68
C PHE A 137 -10.39 9.22 12.13
N GLU A 138 -10.69 9.52 10.86
CA GLU A 138 -11.72 8.81 10.11
C GLU A 138 -11.19 7.45 9.62
N VAL A 139 -11.99 6.39 9.71
CA VAL A 139 -11.61 5.04 9.24
C VAL A 139 -12.58 4.57 8.17
N LEU A 140 -12.13 4.55 6.91
CA LEU A 140 -12.99 4.35 5.75
C LEU A 140 -12.28 3.62 4.60
N LEU A 141 -13.09 3.02 3.71
CA LEU A 141 -12.62 2.67 2.38
C LEU A 141 -12.58 3.93 1.53
N THR A 142 -11.53 4.11 0.75
CA THR A 142 -11.46 5.17 -0.24
C THR A 142 -11.36 4.60 -1.64
N SER A 143 -11.54 5.47 -2.64
CA SER A 143 -10.97 5.29 -3.97
C SER A 143 -9.97 6.43 -4.14
N ILE A 144 -8.79 6.17 -4.70
CA ILE A 144 -7.90 7.27 -5.11
C ILE A 144 -8.59 8.00 -6.26
N LEU A 145 -9.21 9.13 -5.95
CA LEU A 145 -9.48 10.22 -6.87
C LEU A 145 -8.44 11.29 -6.53
N ALA A 146 -7.31 11.28 -7.23
CA ALA A 146 -6.42 12.44 -7.16
C ALA A 146 -7.18 13.65 -7.69
N ARG A 147 -7.23 14.74 -6.94
CA ARG A 147 -7.60 16.03 -7.53
C ARG A 147 -6.52 16.40 -8.55
N ASN A 148 -6.96 16.88 -9.71
CA ASN A 148 -6.10 17.71 -10.55
C ASN A 148 -5.67 18.92 -9.72
N SER A 149 -4.37 19.04 -9.46
CA SER A 149 -3.74 20.31 -9.10
C SER A 149 -3.80 21.27 -10.28
#